data_AF-A0A961IEP2-F1
#
_entry.id   AF-A0A961IEP2-F1
#
_cell.length_a   1.000
_cell.length_b   1.000
_cell.length_c   1.000
_cell.angle_alpha   90.00
_cell.angle_beta   90.00
_cell.angle_gamma   90.00
#
_symmetry.space_group_name_H-M   'P 1'
#
loop_
_entity.id
_entity.type
_entity.pdbx_description
1 polymer ?
#
loop_
_entity_poly.entity_id
_entity_poly.type
_entity_poly.pdbx_seq_one_letter_code
_entity_poly.pdbx_strand_id
1 'polypeptide(L)'
;MIRIEYEHESVLNLAETDLTLNLLEISLKHGINHVHACGGNARCSTCRVLISDGLEQCEPRNTKESELAVKKGFGDSIRLACQTRVRGPVKLRRLVIDEEDIKEASTQTNTGKEKALAILFSDIRNFTPFTENNLPYDVVHILNRYFTRMGAAIQQHGGYIDKYIGDGLMAIFGIEQDDPLDICMRAVRAARDMLNGLQEVNQYLCNHLEAQFKIG
;
A
#
# COMPACT_ATOMS: atom_id res chain seq x y z
N MET A 1 11.23 -37.80 -1.51
CA MET A 1 11.61 -36.68 -0.62
C MET A 1 11.98 -35.51 -1.51
N ILE A 2 11.30 -34.36 -1.38
CA ILE A 2 11.60 -33.18 -2.20
C ILE A 2 12.80 -32.45 -1.58
N ARG A 3 13.79 -32.13 -2.39
CA ARG A 3 15.00 -31.40 -1.99
C ARG A 3 15.02 -30.02 -2.66
N ILE A 4 15.21 -28.96 -1.88
CA ILE A 4 15.41 -27.60 -2.39
C ILE A 4 16.85 -27.19 -2.09
N GLU A 5 17.60 -26.85 -3.11
CA GLU A 5 18.97 -26.34 -2.98
C GLU A 5 18.99 -24.82 -3.24
N TYR A 6 19.26 -24.05 -2.19
CA TYR A 6 19.52 -22.61 -2.27
C TYR A 6 21.02 -22.43 -2.56
N GLU A 7 21.34 -21.97 -3.77
CA GLU A 7 22.71 -21.79 -4.23
C GLU A 7 23.54 -20.97 -3.24
N HIS A 8 24.69 -21.52 -2.83
CA HIS A 8 25.64 -20.89 -1.91
C HIS A 8 25.11 -20.59 -0.50
N GLU A 9 23.96 -21.13 -0.11
CA GLU A 9 23.35 -20.84 1.19
C GLU A 9 23.01 -22.10 1.98
N SER A 10 22.07 -22.92 1.49
CA SER A 10 21.52 -24.04 2.27
C SER A 10 20.85 -25.09 1.39
N VAL A 11 20.68 -26.29 1.95
CA VAL A 11 19.93 -27.38 1.32
C VAL A 11 18.84 -27.83 2.28
N LEU A 12 17.59 -27.79 1.80
CA LEU A 12 16.42 -28.21 2.56
C LEU A 12 15.89 -29.55 2.04
N ASN A 13 15.55 -30.43 2.97
CA ASN A 13 14.81 -31.66 2.68
C ASN A 13 13.40 -31.50 3.25
N LEU A 14 12.40 -31.47 2.39
CA LEU A 14 11.02 -31.18 2.78
C LEU A 14 10.36 -32.36 3.49
N ALA A 15 9.67 -32.05 4.58
CA ALA A 15 8.75 -32.98 5.24
C ALA A 15 7.40 -33.02 4.51
N GLU A 16 6.55 -34.01 4.79
CA GLU A 16 5.20 -34.08 4.20
C GLU A 16 4.36 -32.82 4.47
N THR A 17 4.54 -32.21 5.64
CA THR A 17 3.86 -30.96 6.03
C THR A 17 4.27 -29.74 5.19
N ASP A 18 5.38 -29.82 4.46
CA ASP A 18 5.89 -28.72 3.64
C ASP A 18 5.31 -28.74 2.21
N LEU A 19 4.74 -29.87 1.78
CA LEU A 19 4.33 -30.09 0.39
C LEU A 19 3.15 -29.21 -0.06
N THR A 20 2.40 -28.63 0.88
CA THR A 20 1.31 -27.70 0.58
C THR A 20 1.76 -26.24 0.51
N LEU A 21 2.99 -25.96 0.97
CA LEU A 21 3.52 -24.62 1.11
C LEU A 21 4.14 -24.12 -0.19
N ASN A 22 4.11 -22.80 -0.40
CA ASN A 22 4.88 -22.17 -1.45
C ASN A 22 6.35 -21.96 -1.02
N LEU A 23 7.24 -21.65 -1.97
CA LEU A 23 8.66 -21.47 -1.71
C LEU A 23 8.95 -20.38 -0.66
N LEU A 24 8.15 -19.31 -0.58
CA LEU A 24 8.32 -18.27 0.44
C LEU A 24 8.04 -18.83 1.84
N GLU A 25 6.92 -19.54 2.01
CA GLU A 25 6.54 -20.18 3.27
C GLU A 25 7.57 -21.21 3.72
N ILE A 26 8.09 -22.00 2.77
CA ILE A 26 9.16 -22.96 3.03
C ILE A 26 10.43 -22.24 3.49
N SER A 27 10.88 -21.20 2.77
CA SER A 27 12.04 -20.40 3.17
C SER A 27 11.91 -19.92 4.61
N LEU A 28 10.79 -19.26 4.94
CA LEU A 28 10.57 -18.67 6.25
C LEU A 28 10.46 -19.73 7.36
N LYS A 29 9.77 -20.85 7.11
CA LYS A 29 9.63 -21.96 8.06
C LYS A 29 10.98 -22.58 8.42
N HIS A 30 11.91 -22.65 7.47
CA HIS A 30 13.25 -23.22 7.65
C HIS A 30 14.31 -22.16 8.01
N GLY A 31 13.90 -20.95 8.39
CA GLY A 31 14.81 -19.89 8.86
C GLY A 31 15.58 -19.16 7.77
N ILE A 32 15.25 -19.37 6.49
CA ILE A 32 15.80 -18.61 5.37
C ILE A 32 15.02 -17.31 5.25
N ASN A 33 15.66 -16.19 5.56
CA ASN A 33 15.05 -14.89 5.41
C ASN A 33 14.78 -14.59 3.93
N HIS A 34 13.55 -14.21 3.59
CA HIS A 34 13.13 -14.03 2.20
C HIS A 34 12.25 -12.79 2.09
N VAL A 35 12.70 -11.79 1.35
CA VAL A 35 12.00 -10.50 1.23
C VAL A 35 10.63 -10.67 0.58
N HIS A 36 9.60 -10.07 1.18
CA HIS A 36 8.22 -10.18 0.69
C HIS A 36 7.37 -8.96 1.07
N ALA A 37 7.76 -7.76 0.63
CA ALA A 37 7.13 -6.47 0.96
C ALA A 37 5.58 -6.43 0.85
N CYS A 38 4.99 -7.15 -0.10
CA CYS A 38 3.52 -7.23 -0.25
C CYS A 38 2.84 -8.30 0.62
N GLY A 39 3.54 -8.95 1.55
CA GLY A 39 3.00 -10.05 2.35
C GLY A 39 2.76 -11.34 1.57
N GLY A 40 3.45 -11.53 0.44
CA GLY A 40 3.27 -12.72 -0.41
C GLY A 40 2.11 -12.66 -1.41
N ASN A 41 1.58 -11.47 -1.72
CA ASN A 41 0.46 -11.28 -2.65
C ASN A 41 0.83 -11.05 -4.12
N ALA A 42 2.09 -11.28 -4.50
CA ALA A 42 2.63 -11.04 -5.85
C ALA A 42 2.44 -9.58 -6.36
N ARG A 43 2.60 -8.59 -5.47
CA ARG A 43 2.55 -7.17 -5.85
C ARG A 43 3.89 -6.41 -5.83
N CYS A 44 4.91 -6.95 -5.19
CA CYS A 44 6.19 -6.25 -4.99
C CYS A 44 7.39 -6.83 -5.76
N SER A 45 7.31 -8.06 -6.26
CA SER A 45 8.42 -8.81 -6.89
C SER A 45 9.70 -9.00 -6.03
N THR A 46 9.67 -8.69 -4.73
CA THR A 46 10.87 -8.81 -3.88
C THR A 46 11.18 -10.26 -3.49
N CYS A 47 10.20 -11.15 -3.50
CA CYS A 47 10.38 -12.58 -3.23
C CYS A 47 10.92 -13.39 -4.43
N ARG A 48 11.53 -12.73 -5.43
CA ARG A 48 11.98 -13.40 -6.65
C ARG A 48 13.04 -14.45 -6.36
N VAL A 49 12.94 -15.54 -7.11
CA VAL A 49 13.95 -16.60 -7.18
C VAL A 49 14.26 -16.88 -8.64
N LEU A 50 15.51 -17.18 -8.93
CA LEU A 50 15.93 -17.76 -10.18
C LEU A 50 16.02 -19.28 -9.97
N ILE A 51 15.22 -20.04 -10.71
CA ILE A 51 15.32 -21.50 -10.75
C ILE A 51 16.42 -21.86 -11.75
N SER A 52 17.54 -22.37 -11.26
CA SER A 52 18.68 -22.78 -12.08
C SER A 52 18.59 -24.24 -12.53
N ASP A 53 17.88 -25.09 -11.78
CA ASP A 53 17.60 -26.48 -12.15
C ASP A 53 16.24 -26.95 -11.58
N GLY A 54 15.57 -27.86 -12.28
CA GLY A 54 14.27 -28.43 -11.88
C GLY A 54 13.06 -27.52 -12.13
N LEU A 55 13.10 -26.63 -13.12
CA LEU A 55 11.98 -25.72 -13.44
C LEU A 55 10.68 -26.49 -13.76
N GLU A 56 10.78 -27.66 -14.38
CA GLU A 56 9.66 -28.55 -14.68
C GLU A 56 9.00 -29.15 -13.42
N GLN A 57 9.67 -29.07 -12.26
CA GLN A 57 9.12 -29.48 -10.96
C GLN A 57 8.32 -28.35 -10.29
N CYS A 58 8.42 -27.11 -10.78
CA CYS A 58 7.62 -25.99 -10.32
C CYS A 58 6.21 -26.06 -10.92
N GLU A 59 5.20 -25.76 -10.12
CA GLU A 59 3.85 -25.59 -10.65
C GLU A 59 3.81 -24.44 -11.68
N PRO A 60 2.90 -24.51 -12.68
CA PRO A 60 2.69 -23.41 -13.61
C PRO A 60 2.40 -22.12 -12.87
N ARG A 61 2.76 -20.98 -13.47
CA ARG A 61 2.45 -19.67 -12.90
C ARG A 61 0.95 -19.55 -12.72
N ASN A 62 0.52 -19.13 -11.53
CA ASN A 62 -0.86 -18.72 -11.32
C ASN A 62 -1.12 -17.35 -11.98
N THR A 63 -2.37 -16.88 -11.95
CA THR A 63 -2.76 -15.61 -12.57
C THR A 63 -1.95 -14.43 -12.03
N LYS A 64 -1.79 -14.32 -10.70
CA LYS A 64 -1.06 -13.20 -10.07
C LYS A 64 0.41 -13.18 -10.47
N GLU A 65 1.06 -14.33 -10.46
CA GLU A 65 2.46 -14.46 -10.88
C GLU A 65 2.63 -14.13 -12.37
N SER A 66 1.72 -14.64 -13.22
CA SER A 66 1.75 -14.42 -14.66
C SER A 66 1.61 -12.94 -15.02
N GLU A 67 0.65 -12.24 -14.41
CA GLU A 67 0.44 -10.80 -14.61
C GLU A 67 1.68 -9.99 -14.22
N LEU A 68 2.27 -10.26 -13.05
CA LEU A 68 3.46 -9.55 -12.61
C LEU A 68 4.67 -9.87 -13.49
N ALA A 69 4.82 -11.14 -13.91
CA ALA A 69 5.90 -11.58 -14.78
C ALA A 69 5.86 -10.91 -16.15
N VAL A 70 4.68 -10.81 -16.77
CA VAL A 70 4.49 -10.09 -18.03
C VAL A 70 4.83 -8.62 -17.85
N LYS A 71 4.29 -7.97 -16.81
CA LYS A 71 4.51 -6.54 -16.54
C LYS A 71 5.99 -6.19 -16.32
N LYS A 72 6.77 -7.10 -15.76
CA LYS A 72 8.18 -6.88 -15.40
C LYS A 72 9.18 -7.57 -16.34
N GLY A 73 8.70 -8.29 -17.36
CA GLY A 73 9.56 -8.99 -18.32
C GLY A 73 10.34 -10.16 -17.72
N PHE A 74 9.74 -10.94 -16.83
CA PHE A 74 10.41 -12.11 -16.23
C PHE A 74 10.39 -13.31 -17.17
N GLY A 75 11.58 -13.80 -17.54
CA GLY A 75 11.71 -15.11 -18.19
C GLY A 75 11.22 -16.25 -17.29
N ASP A 76 10.99 -17.43 -17.85
CA ASP A 76 10.33 -18.55 -17.17
C ASP A 76 11.05 -19.04 -15.91
N SER A 77 12.39 -19.00 -15.93
CA SER A 77 13.23 -19.36 -14.78
C SER A 77 13.13 -18.39 -13.61
N ILE A 78 12.62 -17.16 -13.81
CA ILE A 78 12.39 -16.21 -12.72
C ILE A 78 10.98 -16.41 -12.19
N ARG A 79 10.90 -16.85 -10.94
CA ARG A 79 9.63 -17.17 -10.27
C ARG A 79 9.42 -16.30 -9.04
N LEU A 80 8.17 -16.13 -8.63
CA LEU A 80 7.83 -15.51 -7.35
C LEU A 80 7.70 -16.60 -6.30
N ALA A 81 8.56 -16.59 -5.28
CA ALA A 81 8.54 -17.63 -4.26
C ALA A 81 7.19 -17.72 -3.53
N CYS A 82 6.51 -16.58 -3.32
CA CYS A 82 5.18 -16.54 -2.70
C CYS A 82 4.06 -17.19 -3.53
N GLN A 83 4.29 -17.44 -4.82
CA GLN A 83 3.28 -18.04 -5.72
C GLN A 83 3.69 -19.42 -6.23
N THR A 84 4.96 -19.78 -6.08
CA THR A 84 5.53 -21.00 -6.67
C THR A 84 5.52 -22.13 -5.64
N ARG A 85 4.87 -23.24 -6.01
CA ARG A 85 4.98 -24.52 -5.32
C ARG A 85 5.84 -25.47 -6.14
N VAL A 86 6.48 -26.42 -5.46
CA VAL A 86 7.36 -27.40 -6.09
C VAL A 86 6.87 -28.81 -5.79
N ARG A 87 6.95 -29.70 -6.78
CA ARG A 87 6.52 -31.10 -6.71
C ARG A 87 7.68 -32.10 -6.72
N GLY A 88 8.89 -31.61 -6.98
CA GLY A 88 10.11 -32.40 -7.08
C GLY A 88 11.33 -31.56 -6.73
N PRO A 89 12.54 -32.15 -6.81
CA PRO A 89 13.78 -31.46 -6.46
C PRO A 89 14.01 -30.22 -7.33
N VAL A 90 14.43 -29.12 -6.71
CA VAL A 90 14.76 -27.88 -7.42
C VAL A 90 16.05 -27.26 -6.89
N LYS A 91 16.75 -26.56 -7.77
CA LYS A 91 17.86 -25.69 -7.42
C LYS A 91 17.51 -24.25 -7.76
N LEU A 92 17.70 -23.36 -6.80
CA LEU A 92 17.32 -21.97 -6.95
C LEU A 92 18.32 -21.03 -6.29
N ARG A 93 18.32 -19.79 -6.76
CA ARG A 93 19.03 -18.67 -6.15
C ARG A 93 18.02 -17.58 -5.81
N ARG A 94 18.04 -17.08 -4.58
CA ARG A 94 17.28 -15.88 -4.24
C ARG A 94 17.86 -14.71 -5.03
N LEU A 95 17.01 -13.99 -5.75
CA LEU A 95 17.43 -12.76 -6.43
C LEU A 95 17.37 -11.62 -5.41
N VAL A 96 18.27 -11.69 -4.44
CA VAL A 96 18.57 -10.57 -3.56
C VAL A 96 19.49 -9.63 -4.35
N ILE A 97 19.20 -8.33 -4.38
CA ILE A 97 19.86 -7.40 -5.28
C ILE A 97 21.30 -7.12 -4.80
N ASP A 98 21.59 -7.24 -3.49
CA ASP A 98 22.93 -7.17 -2.88
C ASP A 98 22.95 -7.52 -1.35
N GLU A 99 24.10 -7.31 -0.67
CA GLU A 99 24.24 -7.47 0.79
C GLU A 99 23.42 -6.45 1.60
N GLU A 100 23.08 -5.29 1.03
CA GLU A 100 22.24 -4.29 1.69
C GLU A 100 20.79 -4.75 1.75
N ASP A 101 20.27 -5.34 0.67
CA ASP A 101 18.96 -5.99 0.63
C ASP A 101 18.82 -7.11 1.68
N ILE A 102 19.87 -7.91 1.92
CA ILE A 102 19.87 -8.95 2.98
C ILE A 102 19.75 -8.31 4.37
N LYS A 103 20.47 -7.20 4.59
CA LYS A 103 20.40 -6.44 5.84
C LYS A 103 19.02 -5.82 6.03
N GLU A 104 18.44 -5.19 5.01
CA GLU A 104 17.08 -4.63 5.07
C GLU A 104 16.01 -5.70 5.29
N ALA A 105 16.18 -6.89 4.69
CA ALA A 105 15.32 -8.04 4.94
C ALA A 105 15.35 -8.46 6.42
N SER A 106 16.52 -8.35 7.06
CA SER A 106 16.72 -8.77 8.46
C SER A 106 16.15 -7.78 9.47
N THR A 107 16.03 -6.50 9.09
CA THR A 107 15.50 -5.46 9.97
C THR A 107 13.98 -5.37 10.00
N GLN A 108 13.23 -5.95 9.04
CA GLN A 108 11.74 -5.97 8.96
C GLN A 108 11.00 -4.63 9.18
N THR A 109 11.69 -3.50 9.37
CA THR A 109 11.07 -2.28 9.91
C THR A 109 10.63 -1.28 8.85
N ASN A 110 11.00 -1.42 7.57
CA ASN A 110 10.73 -0.39 6.55
C ASN A 110 10.35 -0.89 5.15
N THR A 111 9.95 -2.15 4.96
CA THR A 111 9.69 -2.69 3.61
C THR A 111 8.37 -2.22 2.96
N GLY A 112 7.65 -1.28 3.57
CA GLY A 112 6.27 -0.96 3.23
C GLY A 112 5.32 -2.15 3.51
N LYS A 113 4.01 -1.88 3.58
CA LYS A 113 2.98 -2.92 3.71
C LYS A 113 1.89 -2.66 2.68
N GLU A 114 1.39 -3.74 2.08
CA GLU A 114 0.15 -3.67 1.30
C GLU A 114 -1.03 -3.61 2.28
N LYS A 115 -1.88 -2.59 2.13
CA LYS A 115 -3.05 -2.40 2.99
C LYS A 115 -4.25 -1.91 2.16
N ALA A 116 -5.45 -2.34 2.54
CA ALA A 116 -6.67 -1.74 2.04
C ALA A 116 -6.84 -0.37 2.71
N LEU A 117 -6.96 0.68 1.90
CA LEU A 117 -7.11 2.06 2.38
C LEU A 117 -8.25 2.73 1.62
N ALA A 118 -8.87 3.73 2.25
CA ALA A 118 -9.72 4.69 1.55
C ALA A 118 -9.02 6.05 1.52
N ILE A 119 -8.98 6.67 0.35
CA ILE A 119 -8.38 8.00 0.15
C ILE A 119 -9.51 8.99 -0.14
N LEU A 120 -9.58 10.05 0.64
CA LEU A 120 -10.51 11.15 0.44
C LEU A 120 -9.73 12.36 -0.08
N PHE A 121 -10.17 12.87 -1.23
CA PHE A 121 -9.76 14.17 -1.73
C PHE A 121 -10.91 15.14 -1.54
N SER A 122 -10.56 16.40 -1.28
CA SER A 122 -11.52 17.48 -1.17
C SER A 122 -10.88 18.75 -1.68
N ASP A 123 -11.62 19.52 -2.46
CA ASP A 123 -11.18 20.79 -3.04
C ASP A 123 -12.29 21.84 -2.94
N ILE A 124 -11.96 23.13 -2.87
CA ILE A 124 -12.97 24.19 -2.81
C ILE A 124 -13.36 24.57 -4.24
N ARG A 125 -14.63 24.38 -4.58
CA ARG A 125 -15.13 24.74 -5.91
C ARG A 125 -15.06 26.25 -6.12
N ASN A 126 -14.55 26.63 -7.29
CA ASN A 126 -14.41 28.03 -7.71
C ASN A 126 -13.63 28.88 -6.69
N PHE A 127 -12.52 28.34 -6.18
CA PHE A 127 -11.68 29.07 -5.22
C PHE A 127 -10.86 30.20 -5.88
N THR A 128 -10.45 30.06 -7.14
CA THR A 128 -9.61 31.07 -7.82
C THR A 128 -10.23 32.48 -7.80
N PRO A 129 -11.50 32.69 -8.17
CA PRO A 129 -12.11 34.03 -8.07
C PRO A 129 -12.15 34.56 -6.64
N PHE A 130 -12.29 33.70 -5.63
CA PHE A 130 -12.22 34.14 -4.24
C PHE A 130 -10.81 34.67 -3.92
N THR A 131 -9.75 34.00 -4.37
CA THR A 131 -8.37 34.45 -4.13
C THR A 131 -8.02 35.75 -4.86
N GLU A 132 -8.56 35.98 -6.05
CA GLU A 132 -8.29 37.19 -6.84
C GLU A 132 -8.97 38.43 -6.26
N ASN A 133 -10.09 38.26 -5.56
CA ASN A 133 -10.88 39.36 -5.02
C ASN A 133 -10.60 39.65 -3.54
N ASN A 134 -9.72 38.89 -2.88
CA ASN A 134 -9.43 39.03 -1.45
C ASN A 134 -7.94 39.22 -1.20
N LEU A 135 -7.60 39.89 -0.09
CA LEU A 135 -6.19 40.06 0.29
C LEU A 135 -5.59 38.72 0.73
N PRO A 136 -4.27 38.50 0.53
CA PRO A 136 -3.61 37.24 0.91
C PRO A 136 -3.85 36.83 2.38
N TYR A 137 -3.92 37.80 3.28
CA TYR A 137 -4.23 37.54 4.69
C TYR A 137 -5.62 36.93 4.87
N ASP A 138 -6.64 37.50 4.23
CA ASP A 138 -8.02 37.02 4.33
C ASP A 138 -8.16 35.62 3.73
N VAL A 139 -7.49 35.38 2.60
CA VAL A 139 -7.44 34.06 1.96
C VAL A 139 -6.88 33.01 2.91
N VAL A 140 -5.70 33.27 3.51
CA VAL A 140 -5.06 32.33 4.44
C VAL A 140 -5.89 32.14 5.70
N HIS A 141 -6.47 33.21 6.26
CA HIS A 141 -7.34 33.14 7.43
C HIS A 141 -8.56 32.24 7.21
N ILE A 142 -9.21 32.38 6.05
CA ILE A 142 -10.34 31.54 5.66
C ILE A 142 -9.93 30.10 5.41
N LEU A 143 -8.80 29.85 4.73
CA LEU A 143 -8.30 28.50 4.51
C LEU A 143 -7.99 27.80 5.83
N ASN A 144 -7.37 28.48 6.80
CA ASN A 144 -7.11 27.91 8.12
C ASN A 144 -8.40 27.52 8.85
N ARG A 145 -9.46 28.34 8.76
CA ARG A 145 -10.77 28.02 9.31
C ARG A 145 -11.39 26.81 8.61
N TYR A 146 -11.33 26.77 7.29
CA TYR A 146 -11.80 25.65 6.49
C TYR A 146 -11.08 24.35 6.88
N PHE A 147 -9.75 24.33 6.84
CA PHE A 147 -8.94 23.15 7.17
C PHE A 147 -9.11 22.69 8.61
N THR A 148 -9.31 23.62 9.56
CA THR A 148 -9.63 23.26 10.95
C THR A 148 -10.93 22.45 11.03
N ARG A 149 -11.98 22.86 10.32
CA ARG A 149 -13.26 22.15 10.30
C ARG A 149 -13.19 20.82 9.56
N MET A 150 -12.52 20.79 8.40
CA MET A 150 -12.36 19.55 7.65
C MET A 150 -11.51 18.53 8.41
N GLY A 151 -10.40 18.98 9.01
CA GLY A 151 -9.50 18.13 9.78
C GLY A 151 -10.16 17.55 11.02
N ALA A 152 -10.98 18.32 11.73
CA ALA A 152 -11.76 17.80 12.85
C ALA A 152 -12.70 16.65 12.43
N ALA A 153 -13.43 16.81 11.32
CA ALA A 153 -14.30 15.78 10.79
C ALA A 153 -13.51 14.52 10.36
N ILE A 154 -12.39 14.69 9.67
CA ILE A 154 -11.53 13.57 9.24
C ILE A 154 -10.99 12.80 10.45
N GLN A 155 -10.43 13.49 11.43
CA GLN A 155 -9.84 12.88 12.63
C GLN A 155 -10.89 12.17 13.48
N GLN A 156 -12.11 12.72 13.60
CA GLN A 156 -13.21 12.11 14.35
C GLN A 156 -13.60 10.71 13.83
N HIS A 157 -13.40 10.46 12.54
CA HIS A 157 -13.67 9.16 11.92
C HIS A 157 -12.42 8.28 11.77
N GLY A 158 -11.28 8.68 12.34
CA GLY A 158 -10.03 7.93 12.30
C GLY A 158 -9.24 8.09 11.00
N GLY A 159 -9.51 9.15 10.25
CA GLY A 159 -8.70 9.53 9.09
C GLY A 159 -7.49 10.37 9.50
N TYR A 160 -6.45 10.31 8.69
CA TYR A 160 -5.23 11.10 8.82
C TYR A 160 -5.09 12.02 7.61
N ILE A 161 -4.81 13.31 7.81
CA ILE A 161 -4.49 14.23 6.71
C ILE A 161 -3.04 13.99 6.31
N ASP A 162 -2.83 13.51 5.09
CA ASP A 162 -1.48 13.33 4.55
C ASP A 162 -0.87 14.66 4.10
N LYS A 163 -1.65 15.48 3.38
CA LYS A 163 -1.22 16.80 2.93
C LYS A 163 -2.37 17.73 2.58
N TYR A 164 -2.06 19.02 2.61
CA TYR A 164 -2.84 20.10 2.01
C TYR A 164 -2.24 20.44 0.64
N ILE A 165 -3.11 20.69 -0.35
CA ILE A 165 -2.72 20.95 -1.74
C ILE A 165 -3.49 22.18 -2.21
N GLY A 166 -2.92 23.38 -2.05
CA GLY A 166 -3.62 24.62 -2.32
C GLY A 166 -4.80 24.81 -1.36
N ASP A 167 -6.01 24.89 -1.90
CA ASP A 167 -7.28 24.93 -1.17
C ASP A 167 -7.89 23.54 -0.88
N GLY A 168 -7.28 22.49 -1.42
CA GLY A 168 -7.68 21.11 -1.19
C GLY A 168 -6.86 20.39 -0.12
N LEU A 169 -7.30 19.16 0.17
CA LEU A 169 -6.62 18.23 1.08
C LEU A 169 -6.72 16.78 0.58
N MET A 170 -5.78 15.96 1.04
CA MET A 170 -5.81 14.51 0.90
C MET A 170 -5.78 13.86 2.29
N ALA A 171 -6.75 12.99 2.55
CA ALA A 171 -6.84 12.21 3.77
C ALA A 171 -6.84 10.70 3.49
N ILE A 172 -6.23 9.95 4.41
CA ILE A 172 -6.06 8.50 4.34
C ILE A 172 -6.81 7.88 5.52
N PHE A 173 -7.60 6.85 5.23
CA PHE A 173 -8.31 6.02 6.21
C PHE A 173 -7.81 4.58 6.11
N GLY A 174 -7.71 3.88 7.24
CA GLY A 174 -7.30 2.48 7.28
C GLY A 174 -5.83 2.23 7.63
N ILE A 175 -5.07 3.24 8.05
CA ILE A 175 -3.67 3.05 8.49
C ILE A 175 -3.59 2.06 9.67
N GLU A 176 -4.53 2.14 10.60
CA GLU A 176 -4.59 1.27 11.80
C GLU A 176 -5.73 0.24 11.75
N GLN A 177 -6.66 0.36 10.79
CA GLN A 177 -7.82 -0.54 10.65
C GLN A 177 -7.59 -1.56 9.55
N ASP A 178 -8.20 -2.74 9.66
CA ASP A 178 -8.03 -3.83 8.69
C ASP A 178 -9.31 -4.19 7.92
N ASP A 179 -10.50 -3.83 8.41
CA ASP A 179 -11.77 -4.10 7.72
C ASP A 179 -12.03 -3.09 6.59
N PRO A 180 -11.98 -3.51 5.30
CA PRO A 180 -12.17 -2.60 4.16
C PRO A 180 -13.54 -1.91 4.15
N LEU A 181 -14.60 -2.58 4.63
CA LEU A 181 -15.94 -2.00 4.61
C LEU A 181 -16.06 -0.87 5.65
N ASP A 182 -15.55 -1.09 6.86
CA ASP A 182 -15.51 -0.05 7.90
C ASP A 182 -14.61 1.12 7.48
N ILE A 183 -13.45 0.86 6.86
CA ILE A 183 -12.54 1.89 6.33
C ILE A 183 -13.26 2.81 5.34
N CYS A 184 -13.96 2.23 4.36
CA CYS A 184 -14.75 3.00 3.40
C CYS A 184 -15.87 3.79 4.10
N MET A 185 -16.56 3.18 5.08
CA MET A 185 -17.64 3.87 5.77
C MET A 185 -17.18 5.03 6.63
N ARG A 186 -15.99 4.94 7.24
CA ARG A 186 -15.36 6.07 7.96
C ARG A 186 -15.07 7.23 7.03
N ALA A 187 -14.51 6.98 5.85
CA ALA A 187 -14.25 8.02 4.86
C ALA A 187 -15.54 8.73 4.41
N VAL A 188 -16.62 7.97 4.15
CA VAL A 188 -17.92 8.54 3.76
C VAL A 188 -18.56 9.35 4.91
N ARG A 189 -18.48 8.85 6.15
CA ARG A 189 -18.99 9.59 7.32
C ARG A 189 -18.19 10.88 7.56
N ALA A 190 -16.87 10.84 7.38
CA ALA A 190 -16.02 12.03 7.42
C ALA A 190 -16.45 13.04 6.35
N ALA A 191 -16.63 12.62 5.10
CA ALA A 191 -17.07 13.50 4.01
C ALA A 191 -18.43 14.17 4.33
N ARG A 192 -19.38 13.43 4.91
CA ARG A 192 -20.66 14.00 5.34
C ARG A 192 -20.47 15.04 6.45
N ASP A 193 -19.64 14.75 7.44
CA ASP A 193 -19.43 15.65 8.56
C ASP A 193 -18.57 16.88 8.17
N MET A 194 -17.72 16.75 7.14
CA MET A 194 -17.08 17.87 6.45
C MET A 194 -18.10 18.82 5.82
N LEU A 195 -19.15 18.31 5.18
CA LEU A 195 -20.23 19.14 4.64
C LEU A 195 -20.97 19.90 5.74
N ASN A 196 -21.17 19.30 6.92
CA ASN A 196 -21.74 19.99 8.07
C ASN A 196 -20.78 21.09 8.58
N GLY A 197 -19.50 20.77 8.75
CA GLY A 197 -18.48 21.75 9.16
C GLY A 197 -18.34 22.92 8.18
N LEU A 198 -18.53 22.67 6.88
CA LEU A 198 -18.53 23.71 5.86
C LEU A 198 -19.67 24.72 6.05
N GLN A 199 -20.83 24.30 6.58
CA GLN A 199 -21.93 25.22 6.87
C GLN A 199 -21.50 26.29 7.89
N GLU A 200 -20.73 25.92 8.91
CA GLU A 200 -20.19 26.88 9.88
C GLU A 200 -19.16 27.84 9.26
N VAL A 201 -18.31 27.33 8.37
CA VAL A 201 -17.35 28.16 7.61
C VAL A 201 -18.11 29.15 6.72
N ASN A 202 -19.15 28.68 6.03
CA ASN A 202 -19.99 29.50 5.17
C ASN A 202 -20.76 30.56 5.96
N GLN A 203 -21.19 30.27 7.19
CA GLN A 203 -21.82 31.29 8.03
C GLN A 203 -20.87 32.45 8.31
N TYR A 204 -19.58 32.18 8.55
CA TYR A 204 -18.57 33.21 8.69
C TYR A 204 -18.34 33.96 7.37
N LEU A 205 -18.21 33.25 6.25
CA LEU A 205 -17.97 33.85 4.94
C LEU A 205 -19.11 34.78 4.50
N CYS A 206 -20.36 34.37 4.65
CA CYS A 206 -21.52 35.19 4.33
C CYS A 206 -21.55 36.49 5.14
N ASN A 207 -21.15 36.43 6.42
CA ASN A 207 -21.22 37.58 7.33
C ASN A 207 -20.09 38.59 7.13
N HIS A 208 -18.96 38.21 6.52
CA HIS A 208 -17.75 39.05 6.48
C HIS A 208 -17.19 39.26 5.07
N LEU A 209 -17.43 38.35 4.13
CA LEU A 209 -16.77 38.33 2.81
C LEU A 209 -17.76 38.07 1.65
N GLU A 210 -19.07 38.10 1.91
CA GLU A 210 -20.15 37.89 0.92
C GLU A 210 -19.94 36.65 0.02
N ALA A 211 -19.30 35.61 0.57
CA ALA A 211 -18.89 34.42 -0.16
C ALA A 211 -19.53 33.16 0.41
N GLN A 212 -19.62 32.12 -0.43
CA GLN A 212 -20.04 30.79 -0.02
C GLN A 212 -19.23 29.74 -0.77
N PHE A 213 -18.68 28.79 -0.02
CA PHE A 213 -17.91 27.69 -0.55
C PHE A 213 -18.76 26.43 -0.73
N LYS A 214 -18.34 25.61 -1.68
CA LYS A 214 -18.79 24.24 -1.91
C LYS A 214 -17.57 23.35 -2.05
N ILE A 215 -17.70 22.10 -1.62
CA ILE A 215 -16.62 21.11 -1.75
C ILE A 215 -16.87 20.26 -3.00
N GLY A 216 -15.79 19.99 -3.74
CA GLY A 216 -15.70 19.04 -4.85
C GLY A 216 -14.96 17.79 -4.45
#